data_AF-A0A4W3H4V2-F1
#
_entry.id   AF-A0A4W3H4V2-F1
#
_cell.length_a   1.000
_cell.length_b   1.000
_cell.length_c   1.000
_cell.angle_alpha   90.00
_cell.angle_beta   90.00
_cell.angle_gamma   90.00
#
_symmetry.space_group_name_H-M   'P 1'
#
loop_
_entity.id
_entity.type
_entity.pdbx_description
1 polymer ?
#
loop_
_entity_poly.entity_id
_entity_poly.type
_entity_poly.pdbx_seq_one_letter_code
_entity_poly.pdbx_strand_id
1 'polypeptide(L)'
;MLAQTHSCLVQTQPCASTSMQKHKQAQTQACANTSLLRKHKLAQTQSCANTTLHKHNPAQTPPCANTSMRKDKLAQTQACTNTSMGKHKLVQTQACANTSMGKHKHAQTQPCANTTLRKHNPAQTQACENTSMRKHKLAQTLVWANTSMRKHNPAQTQPCANTTLRKHKHAQTQACADTTLRKHKLGQTQ
;
A
#
# COMPACT_ATOMS: atom_id res chain seq x y z
N MET A 1 -22.88 -2.30 -22.30
CA MET A 1 -22.87 -3.78 -22.36
C MET A 1 -22.51 -4.35 -21.01
N LEU A 2 -23.42 -5.09 -20.38
CA LEU A 2 -23.10 -5.94 -19.22
C LEU A 2 -22.72 -7.32 -19.76
N ALA A 3 -21.42 -7.61 -19.86
CA ALA A 3 -20.96 -8.95 -20.24
C ALA A 3 -21.08 -9.89 -19.04
N GLN A 4 -22.18 -10.62 -18.93
CA GLN A 4 -22.26 -11.80 -18.05
C GLN A 4 -21.82 -13.02 -18.84
N THR A 5 -20.51 -13.27 -18.88
CA THR A 5 -19.94 -14.48 -19.49
C THR A 5 -19.58 -15.50 -18.41
N HIS A 6 -20.25 -16.65 -18.43
CA HIS A 6 -19.89 -17.85 -17.66
C HIS A 6 -18.63 -18.52 -18.25
N SER A 7 -17.56 -17.76 -18.47
CA SER A 7 -16.29 -18.27 -19.00
C SER A 7 -15.18 -18.20 -17.95
N CYS A 8 -14.28 -19.20 -18.02
CA CYS A 8 -13.17 -19.43 -17.09
C CYS A 8 -12.21 -18.24 -16.98
N LEU A 9 -12.14 -17.41 -18.03
CA LEU A 9 -11.41 -16.17 -18.11
C LEU A 9 -12.31 -15.10 -18.74
N VAL A 10 -12.37 -13.91 -18.14
CA VAL A 10 -13.07 -12.75 -18.70
C VAL A 10 -12.03 -11.70 -19.07
N GLN A 11 -12.03 -11.31 -20.34
CA GLN A 11 -11.24 -10.21 -20.87
C GLN A 11 -12.19 -9.10 -21.34
N THR A 12 -12.02 -7.90 -20.80
CA THR A 12 -12.84 -6.74 -21.20
C THR A 12 -12.00 -5.71 -21.95
N GLN A 13 -12.50 -5.33 -23.12
CA GLN A 13 -11.99 -4.29 -24.02
C GLN A 13 -12.40 -2.88 -23.56
N PRO A 14 -11.92 -1.79 -24.20
CA PRO A 14 -12.16 -0.42 -23.75
C PRO A 14 -13.62 -0.16 -23.42
N CYS A 15 -13.86 0.35 -22.22
CA CYS A 15 -15.21 0.48 -21.70
C CYS A 15 -15.35 1.65 -20.73
N ALA A 16 -16.54 2.26 -20.69
CA ALA A 16 -16.81 3.26 -19.66
C ALA A 16 -16.79 2.62 -18.26
N SER A 17 -17.33 1.42 -18.11
CA SER A 17 -17.36 0.72 -16.82
C SER A 17 -17.51 -0.80 -16.99
N THR A 18 -16.88 -1.56 -16.10
CA THR A 18 -17.08 -3.01 -15.98
C THR A 18 -17.20 -3.44 -14.52
N SER A 19 -18.09 -4.39 -14.27
CA SER A 19 -18.24 -5.03 -12.98
C SER A 19 -18.34 -6.53 -13.13
N MET A 20 -17.52 -7.26 -12.37
CA MET A 20 -17.52 -8.72 -12.38
C MET A 20 -17.71 -9.29 -10.97
N GLN A 21 -18.43 -10.41 -10.91
CA GLN A 21 -18.84 -11.03 -9.65
C GLN A 21 -18.32 -12.46 -9.46
N LYS A 22 -18.23 -13.33 -10.46
CA LYS A 22 -17.77 -14.72 -10.22
C LYS A 22 -17.03 -15.27 -11.43
N HIS A 23 -15.69 -15.18 -11.40
CA HIS A 23 -14.83 -15.77 -12.44
C HIS A 23 -13.55 -16.30 -11.81
N LYS A 24 -12.92 -17.31 -12.42
CA LYS A 24 -11.62 -17.80 -11.95
C LYS A 24 -10.53 -16.74 -12.19
N GLN A 25 -10.52 -16.12 -13.37
CA GLN A 25 -9.57 -15.08 -13.75
C GLN A 25 -10.30 -13.91 -14.43
N ALA A 26 -9.84 -12.69 -14.15
CA ALA A 26 -10.35 -11.47 -14.73
C ALA A 26 -9.20 -10.58 -15.20
N GLN A 27 -9.26 -10.16 -16.46
CA GLN A 27 -8.34 -9.21 -17.07
C GLN A 27 -9.15 -8.05 -17.68
N THR A 28 -8.84 -6.83 -17.26
CA THR A 28 -9.50 -5.62 -17.77
C THR A 28 -8.46 -4.67 -18.32
N GLN A 29 -8.69 -4.13 -19.51
CA GLN A 29 -7.81 -3.16 -20.14
C GLN A 29 -8.60 -1.95 -20.63
N ALA A 30 -8.05 -0.74 -20.41
CA ALA A 30 -8.56 0.51 -20.96
C ALA A 30 -10.03 0.82 -20.57
N CYS A 31 -10.43 0.50 -19.34
CA CYS A 31 -11.74 0.87 -18.81
C CYS A 31 -11.66 2.05 -17.85
N ALA A 32 -12.56 3.02 -17.95
CA ALA A 32 -12.53 4.15 -17.02
C ALA A 32 -12.78 3.67 -15.57
N ASN A 33 -13.75 2.79 -15.34
CA ASN A 33 -14.03 2.22 -14.02
C ASN A 33 -14.10 0.68 -14.04
N THR A 34 -13.38 0.04 -13.12
CA THR A 34 -13.33 -1.43 -13.00
C THR A 34 -13.63 -1.87 -11.58
N SER A 35 -14.57 -2.80 -11.41
CA SER A 35 -14.97 -3.31 -10.09
C SER A 35 -15.08 -4.84 -10.06
N LEU A 36 -14.15 -5.50 -9.37
CA LEU A 36 -14.08 -6.97 -9.22
C LEU A 36 -14.35 -7.35 -7.76
N LEU A 37 -15.60 -7.70 -7.45
CA LEU A 37 -16.15 -7.63 -6.08
C LEU A 37 -16.24 -8.96 -5.32
N ARG A 38 -15.90 -10.10 -5.92
CA ARG A 38 -16.02 -11.43 -5.28
C ARG A 38 -14.80 -12.30 -5.50
N LYS A 39 -14.81 -13.55 -5.00
CA LYS A 39 -13.63 -14.43 -5.00
C LYS A 39 -13.13 -14.66 -6.43
N HIS A 40 -11.95 -14.13 -6.76
CA HIS A 40 -11.23 -14.47 -7.99
C HIS A 40 -9.86 -15.06 -7.64
N LYS A 41 -9.38 -15.97 -8.50
CA LYS A 41 -8.03 -16.53 -8.36
C LYS A 41 -7.00 -15.51 -8.82
N LEU A 42 -7.26 -14.76 -9.89
CA LEU A 42 -6.35 -13.71 -10.38
C LEU A 42 -7.17 -12.52 -10.89
N ALA A 43 -6.72 -11.31 -10.55
CA ALA A 43 -7.20 -10.07 -11.13
C ALA A 43 -6.02 -9.23 -11.64
N GLN A 44 -6.09 -8.86 -12.91
CA GLN A 44 -5.18 -7.91 -13.55
C GLN A 44 -5.99 -6.80 -14.21
N THR A 45 -5.67 -5.55 -13.89
CA THR A 45 -6.30 -4.39 -14.53
C THR A 45 -5.23 -3.46 -15.09
N GLN A 46 -5.38 -3.02 -16.34
CA GLN A 46 -4.44 -2.13 -17.00
C GLN A 46 -5.11 -0.86 -17.51
N SER A 47 -4.46 0.30 -17.29
CA SER A 47 -4.88 1.60 -17.81
C SER A 47 -6.32 1.95 -17.46
N CYS A 48 -6.65 1.90 -16.17
CA CYS A 48 -7.97 2.25 -15.66
C CYS A 48 -7.93 3.55 -14.84
N ALA A 49 -8.93 4.42 -14.97
CA ALA A 49 -8.98 5.60 -14.09
C ALA A 49 -9.23 5.16 -12.64
N ASN A 50 -10.23 4.30 -12.40
CA ASN A 50 -10.55 3.78 -11.08
C ASN A 50 -10.67 2.26 -11.07
N THR A 51 -10.00 1.61 -10.11
CA THR A 51 -10.05 0.16 -9.91
C THR A 51 -10.42 -0.18 -8.47
N THR A 52 -11.41 -1.07 -8.30
CA THR A 52 -11.77 -1.67 -7.01
C THR A 52 -11.69 -3.20 -7.08
N LEU A 53 -10.87 -3.81 -6.22
CA LEU A 53 -10.68 -5.25 -6.13
C LEU A 53 -11.00 -5.77 -4.72
N HIS A 54 -11.81 -6.83 -4.62
CA HIS A 54 -12.14 -7.45 -3.35
C HIS A 54 -12.08 -9.00 -3.38
N LYS A 55 -11.25 -9.62 -2.51
CA LYS A 55 -11.06 -11.08 -2.32
C LYS A 55 -10.35 -11.79 -3.48
N HIS A 56 -9.10 -11.42 -3.72
CA HIS A 56 -8.24 -11.90 -4.80
C HIS A 56 -6.99 -12.62 -4.29
N ASN A 57 -6.37 -13.45 -5.15
CA ASN A 57 -5.21 -14.26 -4.79
C ASN A 57 -4.33 -14.65 -5.99
N PRO A 58 -3.74 -13.71 -6.78
CA PRO A 58 -3.32 -12.34 -6.44
C PRO A 58 -4.07 -11.20 -7.20
N ALA A 59 -3.75 -9.95 -6.85
CA ALA A 59 -4.24 -8.73 -7.51
C ALA A 59 -3.08 -7.82 -7.96
N GLN A 60 -3.10 -7.37 -9.22
CA GLN A 60 -2.12 -6.47 -9.82
C GLN A 60 -2.81 -5.33 -10.58
N THR A 61 -2.38 -4.09 -10.34
CA THR A 61 -2.94 -2.89 -10.99
C THR A 61 -1.84 -1.91 -11.43
N PRO A 62 -1.45 -1.92 -12.71
CA PRO A 62 -0.64 -0.85 -13.31
C PRO A 62 -1.32 -0.16 -14.51
N PRO A 63 -0.98 1.09 -14.86
CA PRO A 63 -1.15 2.33 -14.09
C PRO A 63 -2.63 2.75 -13.92
N CYS A 64 -2.91 3.56 -12.89
CA CYS A 64 -4.27 3.97 -12.54
C CYS A 64 -4.38 5.33 -11.83
N ALA A 65 -5.51 6.05 -11.91
CA ALA A 65 -5.65 7.24 -11.06
C ALA A 65 -5.91 6.82 -9.59
N ASN A 66 -6.89 5.95 -9.37
CA ASN A 66 -7.25 5.47 -8.03
C ASN A 66 -7.38 3.94 -7.98
N THR A 67 -6.76 3.31 -6.99
CA THR A 67 -6.94 1.89 -6.69
C THR A 67 -7.37 1.64 -5.25
N SER A 68 -8.35 0.75 -5.08
CA SER A 68 -8.78 0.20 -3.81
C SER A 68 -8.73 -1.33 -3.84
N MET A 69 -7.96 -1.94 -2.94
CA MET A 69 -7.86 -3.40 -2.80
C MET A 69 -8.18 -3.86 -1.38
N ARG A 70 -8.88 -4.99 -1.23
CA ARG A 70 -9.31 -5.48 0.08
C ARG A 70 -9.43 -6.99 0.18
N LYS A 71 -8.82 -7.54 1.23
CA LYS A 71 -8.89 -8.97 1.63
C LYS A 71 -8.21 -9.88 0.59
N ASP A 72 -7.07 -9.43 0.07
CA ASP A 72 -6.31 -10.16 -0.95
C ASP A 72 -5.04 -10.76 -0.36
N LYS A 73 -4.57 -11.91 -0.85
CA LYS A 73 -3.31 -12.50 -0.32
C LYS A 73 -2.11 -11.63 -0.69
N LEU A 74 -2.04 -11.25 -1.97
CA LEU A 74 -1.00 -10.40 -2.55
C LEU A 74 -1.67 -9.25 -3.30
N ALA A 75 -1.18 -8.05 -3.06
CA ALA A 75 -1.61 -6.83 -3.72
C ALA A 75 -0.38 -6.06 -4.21
N GLN A 76 -0.35 -5.73 -5.52
CA GLN A 76 0.70 -4.94 -6.14
C GLN A 76 0.10 -3.79 -6.93
N THR A 77 0.57 -2.56 -6.68
CA THR A 77 0.21 -1.37 -7.46
C THR A 77 1.45 -0.66 -7.97
N GLN A 78 1.35 -0.08 -9.17
CA GLN A 78 2.41 0.73 -9.75
C GLN A 78 1.82 1.94 -10.45
N ALA A 79 2.48 3.10 -10.32
CA ALA A 79 2.16 4.33 -11.04
C ALA A 79 0.69 4.74 -10.85
N CYS A 80 0.28 4.94 -9.59
CA CYS A 80 -1.07 5.39 -9.27
C CYS A 80 -1.10 6.67 -8.42
N THR A 81 -2.07 7.55 -8.67
CA THR A 81 -2.20 8.78 -7.86
C THR A 81 -2.60 8.43 -6.43
N ASN A 82 -3.66 7.63 -6.23
CA ASN A 82 -4.10 7.22 -4.90
C ASN A 82 -4.27 5.71 -4.81
N THR A 83 -3.70 5.12 -3.76
CA THR A 83 -3.81 3.70 -3.46
C THR A 83 -4.31 3.47 -2.04
N SER A 84 -5.37 2.67 -1.89
CA SER A 84 -5.92 2.25 -0.61
C SER A 84 -5.96 0.73 -0.51
N MET A 85 -5.35 0.16 0.52
CA MET A 85 -5.24 -1.29 0.69
C MET A 85 -5.65 -1.75 2.09
N GLY A 86 -6.51 -2.77 2.12
CA GLY A 86 -7.24 -3.19 3.31
C GLY A 86 -6.55 -4.26 4.15
N LYS A 87 -7.04 -5.50 4.07
CA LYS A 87 -6.45 -6.65 4.78
C LYS A 87 -5.65 -7.46 3.76
N HIS A 88 -4.34 -7.64 3.94
CA HIS A 88 -3.51 -8.40 3.00
C HIS A 88 -2.41 -9.21 3.69
N LYS A 89 -1.83 -10.20 3.02
CA LYS A 89 -0.62 -10.86 3.53
C LYS A 89 0.63 -10.08 3.12
N LEU A 90 0.77 -9.83 1.83
CA LEU A 90 1.88 -9.07 1.25
C LEU A 90 1.34 -7.93 0.40
N VAL A 91 1.98 -6.77 0.52
CA VAL A 91 1.64 -5.55 -0.19
C VAL A 91 2.91 -4.89 -0.72
N GLN A 92 2.87 -4.49 -1.98
CA GLN A 92 3.92 -3.71 -2.62
C GLN A 92 3.31 -2.56 -3.41
N THR A 93 3.80 -1.34 -3.18
CA THR A 93 3.41 -0.15 -3.95
C THR A 93 4.62 0.52 -4.53
N GLN A 94 4.53 0.88 -5.82
CA GLN A 94 5.58 1.60 -6.52
C GLN A 94 5.06 2.89 -7.17
N ALA A 95 5.81 3.99 -7.03
CA ALA A 95 5.58 5.27 -7.71
C ALA A 95 4.13 5.77 -7.56
N CYS A 96 3.67 5.92 -6.31
CA CYS A 96 2.31 6.40 -6.03
C CYS A 96 2.33 7.75 -5.32
N ALA A 97 1.43 8.68 -5.64
CA ALA A 97 1.42 9.97 -4.93
C ALA A 97 0.98 9.78 -3.46
N ASN A 98 -0.15 9.09 -3.24
CA ASN A 98 -0.68 8.82 -1.91
C ASN A 98 -0.96 7.32 -1.71
N THR A 99 -0.43 6.75 -0.62
CA THR A 99 -0.65 5.36 -0.25
C THR A 99 -1.19 5.23 1.17
N SER A 100 -2.32 4.54 1.33
CA SER A 100 -2.91 4.20 2.61
C SER A 100 -3.06 2.69 2.75
N MET A 101 -2.46 2.14 3.81
CA MET A 101 -2.37 0.70 4.05
C MET A 101 -2.87 0.33 5.45
N GLY A 102 -3.78 -0.63 5.46
CA GLY A 102 -4.39 -1.22 6.66
C GLY A 102 -3.62 -2.44 7.18
N LYS A 103 -4.38 -3.45 7.64
CA LYS A 103 -3.79 -4.63 8.31
C LYS A 103 -3.04 -5.51 7.32
N HIS A 104 -1.71 -5.57 7.39
CA HIS A 104 -0.92 -6.48 6.54
C HIS A 104 0.12 -7.27 7.34
N LYS A 105 0.65 -8.39 6.81
CA LYS A 105 1.86 -8.99 7.39
C LYS A 105 3.07 -8.19 6.93
N HIS A 106 3.31 -8.11 5.63
CA HIS A 106 4.44 -7.39 5.04
C HIS A 106 3.95 -6.25 4.15
N ALA A 107 4.60 -5.10 4.23
CA ALA A 107 4.35 -3.96 3.36
C ALA A 107 5.67 -3.33 2.90
N GLN A 108 5.77 -3.06 1.60
CA GLN A 108 6.86 -2.32 0.99
C GLN A 108 6.29 -1.19 0.14
N THR A 109 6.84 0.01 0.29
CA THR A 109 6.42 1.20 -0.47
C THR A 109 7.62 1.97 -0.96
N GLN A 110 7.63 2.29 -2.26
CA GLN A 110 8.75 2.91 -2.95
C GLN A 110 8.27 3.78 -4.10
N PRO A 111 9.02 4.82 -4.49
CA PRO A 111 8.81 6.17 -3.97
C PRO A 111 7.33 6.62 -3.91
N CYS A 112 6.96 7.39 -2.88
CA CYS A 112 5.62 7.97 -2.73
C CYS A 112 5.64 9.34 -2.04
N ALA A 113 4.78 10.30 -2.41
CA ALA A 113 4.75 11.58 -1.68
C ALA A 113 4.24 11.38 -0.24
N ASN A 114 3.09 10.73 -0.06
CA ASN A 114 2.51 10.49 1.26
C ASN A 114 2.21 8.99 1.49
N THR A 115 2.69 8.46 2.62
CA THR A 115 2.43 7.08 3.02
C THR A 115 1.86 6.98 4.43
N THR A 116 0.73 6.29 4.58
CA THR A 116 0.14 5.93 5.88
C THR A 116 0.01 4.42 6.04
N LEU A 117 0.58 3.89 7.12
CA LEU A 117 0.60 2.45 7.43
C LEU A 117 0.06 2.17 8.85
N ARG A 118 -0.99 1.35 8.95
CA ARG A 118 -1.61 0.92 10.22
C ARG A 118 -1.67 -0.60 10.41
N LYS A 119 -0.99 -1.10 11.47
CA LYS A 119 -0.99 -2.51 11.93
C LYS A 119 -0.26 -3.47 10.97
N HIS A 120 1.08 -3.47 11.00
CA HIS A 120 1.94 -4.32 10.16
C HIS A 120 3.01 -5.06 10.95
N ASN A 121 3.64 -6.05 10.30
CA ASN A 121 4.56 -6.96 10.95
C ASN A 121 5.48 -7.67 9.92
N PRO A 122 6.43 -7.01 9.22
CA PRO A 122 7.03 -5.67 9.30
C PRO A 122 6.57 -4.68 8.19
N ALA A 123 7.06 -3.44 8.21
CA ALA A 123 6.89 -2.45 7.15
C ALA A 123 8.21 -1.75 6.77
N GLN A 124 8.42 -1.55 5.47
CA GLN A 124 9.52 -0.79 4.90
C GLN A 124 8.98 0.28 3.93
N THR A 125 9.44 1.51 4.10
CA THR A 125 9.12 2.65 3.23
C THR A 125 10.41 3.34 2.84
N GLN A 126 10.56 3.72 1.57
CA GLN A 126 11.73 4.50 1.16
C GLN A 126 11.39 5.53 0.09
N ALA A 127 12.19 6.59 0.08
CA ALA A 127 12.03 7.76 -0.78
C ALA A 127 10.60 8.30 -0.73
N CYS A 128 10.13 8.56 0.50
CA CYS A 128 8.80 9.14 0.73
C CYS A 128 8.92 10.52 1.35
N GLU A 129 8.11 11.50 0.93
CA GLU A 129 8.19 12.83 1.52
C GLU A 129 7.64 12.84 2.96
N ASN A 130 6.42 12.29 3.13
CA ASN A 130 5.76 12.18 4.42
C ASN A 130 5.36 10.74 4.74
N THR A 131 5.77 10.23 5.91
CA THR A 131 5.44 8.87 6.35
C THR A 131 4.81 8.85 7.74
N SER A 132 3.66 8.19 7.86
CA SER A 132 2.99 7.93 9.14
C SER A 132 2.82 6.43 9.39
N MET A 133 3.43 5.91 10.46
CA MET A 133 3.37 4.50 10.84
C MET A 133 2.81 4.31 12.25
N ARG A 134 1.79 3.44 12.39
CA ARG A 134 1.15 3.14 13.68
C ARG A 134 0.96 1.65 13.95
N LYS A 135 1.39 1.21 15.15
CA LYS A 135 1.27 -0.17 15.66
C LYS A 135 2.00 -1.19 14.79
N HIS A 136 3.32 -1.15 14.75
CA HIS A 136 4.12 -2.10 13.97
C HIS A 136 4.96 -2.99 14.88
N LYS A 137 5.34 -4.18 14.41
CA LYS A 137 6.42 -4.91 15.08
C LYS A 137 7.75 -4.23 14.73
N LEU A 138 8.10 -4.21 13.46
CA LEU A 138 9.29 -3.53 12.96
C LEU A 138 8.91 -2.53 11.88
N ALA A 139 9.52 -1.34 11.96
CA ALA A 139 9.35 -0.26 11.00
C ALA A 139 10.72 0.30 10.62
N GLN A 140 10.99 0.30 9.31
CA GLN A 140 12.17 0.92 8.73
C GLN A 140 11.74 1.93 7.68
N THR A 141 12.34 3.11 7.75
CA THR A 141 12.11 4.19 6.78
C THR A 141 13.48 4.56 6.22
N LEU A 142 13.63 4.74 4.89
CA LEU A 142 14.85 5.28 4.26
C LEU A 142 14.57 6.55 3.40
N VAL A 143 15.21 7.69 3.72
CA VAL A 143 15.10 9.02 3.07
C VAL A 143 13.69 9.66 3.08
N TRP A 144 13.50 10.74 3.84
CA TRP A 144 12.24 11.54 3.83
C TRP A 144 12.39 12.97 4.37
N ALA A 145 11.36 13.78 4.13
CA ALA A 145 11.19 15.07 4.81
C ALA A 145 10.60 14.88 6.22
N ASN A 146 9.42 14.26 6.36
CA ASN A 146 8.77 14.10 7.68
C ASN A 146 8.35 12.66 7.99
N THR A 147 8.72 12.14 9.17
CA THR A 147 8.27 10.82 9.65
C THR A 147 7.63 10.89 11.04
N SER A 148 6.49 10.21 11.19
CA SER A 148 5.82 10.00 12.47
C SER A 148 5.61 8.51 12.72
N MET A 149 6.14 8.01 13.83
CA MET A 149 6.07 6.60 14.20
C MET A 149 5.54 6.41 15.61
N ARG A 150 4.53 5.55 15.76
CA ARG A 150 3.88 5.30 17.05
C ARG A 150 3.64 3.82 17.32
N LYS A 151 4.08 3.35 18.51
CA LYS A 151 3.89 1.99 19.02
C LYS A 151 4.61 0.92 18.18
N HIS A 152 5.94 0.92 18.20
CA HIS A 152 6.78 -0.06 17.48
C HIS A 152 7.82 -0.77 18.36
N ASN A 153 8.44 -1.83 17.83
CA ASN A 153 9.40 -2.68 18.54
C ASN A 153 10.29 -3.49 17.57
N PRO A 154 11.27 -2.92 16.84
CA PRO A 154 11.91 -1.60 16.90
C PRO A 154 11.46 -0.58 15.83
N ALA A 155 12.03 0.63 15.87
CA ALA A 155 11.85 1.70 14.89
C ALA A 155 13.20 2.28 14.45
N GLN A 156 13.47 2.30 13.14
CA GLN A 156 14.71 2.85 12.56
C GLN A 156 14.42 3.85 11.45
N THR A 157 15.22 4.91 11.44
CA THR A 157 15.01 6.07 10.56
C THR A 157 16.33 6.72 10.10
N GLN A 158 16.71 6.60 8.82
CA GLN A 158 17.81 7.29 8.13
C GLN A 158 17.48 7.81 6.73
N PRO A 159 18.13 8.88 6.22
CA PRO A 159 18.26 10.24 6.80
C PRO A 159 16.95 11.04 6.69
N CYS A 160 16.82 12.15 7.43
CA CYS A 160 15.60 12.95 7.41
C CYS A 160 15.67 14.45 7.77
N ALA A 161 14.61 15.22 7.45
CA ALA A 161 14.46 16.55 8.04
C ALA A 161 13.85 16.45 9.44
N ASN A 162 12.62 15.93 9.57
CA ASN A 162 11.90 15.82 10.84
C ASN A 162 11.49 14.38 11.17
N THR A 163 11.67 13.97 12.41
CA THR A 163 11.15 12.69 12.91
C THR A 163 10.55 12.77 14.31
N THR A 164 9.39 12.14 14.47
CA THR A 164 8.72 11.98 15.77
C THR A 164 8.49 10.50 16.06
N LEU A 165 9.12 10.00 17.12
CA LEU A 165 9.03 8.61 17.56
C LEU A 165 8.36 8.53 18.95
N ARG A 166 7.22 7.83 19.05
CA ARG A 166 6.47 7.69 20.30
C ARG A 166 6.11 6.25 20.68
N LYS A 167 6.32 5.88 21.96
CA LYS A 167 5.96 4.56 22.54
C LYS A 167 6.69 3.41 21.87
N HIS A 168 8.02 3.39 21.92
CA HIS A 168 8.85 2.34 21.28
C HIS A 168 9.66 1.56 22.31
N LYS A 169 10.03 0.30 22.03
CA LYS A 169 11.09 -0.34 22.85
C LYS A 169 12.47 0.22 22.48
N HIS A 170 12.79 0.18 21.19
CA HIS A 170 14.03 0.72 20.64
C HIS A 170 13.71 1.71 19.53
N ALA A 171 14.38 2.85 19.54
CA ALA A 171 14.27 3.91 18.56
C ALA A 171 15.68 4.37 18.15
N GLN A 172 15.96 4.38 16.85
CA GLN A 172 17.22 4.87 16.31
C GLN A 172 16.95 5.84 15.16
N THR A 173 17.50 7.05 15.26
CA THR A 173 17.56 8.04 14.19
C THR A 173 19.03 8.35 13.92
N GLN A 174 19.43 8.54 12.68
CA GLN A 174 20.71 9.13 12.32
C GLN A 174 20.48 10.17 11.20
N ALA A 175 21.35 11.16 11.10
CA ALA A 175 21.30 12.19 10.07
C ALA A 175 19.90 12.82 9.92
N CYS A 176 19.30 13.19 11.05
CA CYS A 176 18.01 13.87 11.11
C CYS A 176 18.18 15.28 11.70
N ALA A 177 17.69 16.31 11.02
CA ALA A 177 17.80 17.69 11.50
C ALA A 177 17.06 17.88 12.83
N ASP A 178 15.81 17.41 12.91
CA ASP A 178 14.98 17.50 14.11
C ASP A 178 14.43 16.13 14.53
N THR A 179 14.69 15.76 15.79
CA THR A 179 14.23 14.49 16.37
C THR A 179 13.47 14.70 17.68
N THR A 180 12.23 14.20 17.73
CA THR A 180 11.44 14.11 18.97
C THR A 180 11.22 12.65 19.37
N LEU A 181 11.76 12.24 20.52
CA LEU A 181 11.54 10.90 21.11
C LEU A 181 10.66 11.00 22.36
N ARG A 182 9.59 10.19 22.47
CA ARG A 182 8.73 10.14 23.67
C ARG A 182 8.36 8.72 24.09
N LYS A 183 8.52 8.40 25.38
CA LYS A 183 8.17 7.09 25.98
C LYS A 183 8.88 5.93 25.26
N HIS A 184 10.21 5.87 25.36
CA HIS A 184 11.02 4.80 24.80
C HIS A 184 11.85 4.11 25.89
N LYS A 185 12.23 2.84 25.71
CA LYS A 185 13.19 2.19 26.62
C LYS A 185 14.62 2.55 26.25
N LEU A 186 14.94 2.49 24.96
CA LEU A 186 16.26 2.82 24.41
C LEU A 186 16.09 3.71 23.18
N GLY A 187 16.80 4.82 23.17
CA GLY A 187 16.76 5.85 22.13
C GLY A 187 18.18 6.27 21.75
N GLN A 188 18.48 6.29 20.45
CA GLN A 188 19.74 6.78 19.90
C GLN A 188 19.45 7.76 18.77
N THR A 189 20.16 8.88 18.78
CA THR A 189 20.12 9.92 17.75
C THR A 189 21.56 10.23 17.37
N GLN A 190 21.91 10.10 16.09
CA GLN A 190 23.25 10.42 15.56
C GLN A 190 23.18 11.42 14.42
#